data_AF-A0AB34JSQ8-F1
#
_entry.id   AF-A0AB34JSQ8-F1
#
_cell.length_a   1.000
_cell.length_b   1.000
_cell.length_c   1.000
_cell.angle_alpha   90.00
_cell.angle_beta   90.00
_cell.angle_gamma   90.00
#
_symmetry.space_group_name_H-M   'P 1'
#
loop_
_entity.id
_entity.type
_entity.pdbx_description
1 polymer ?
#
loop_
_entity_poly.entity_id
_entity_poly.type
_entity_poly.pdbx_seq_one_letter_code
_entity_poly.pdbx_strand_id
1 'polypeptide(L)'
;MLYKVVVAVCIAYASAFSAVDEVLSKFEAWRKDHGKAYDTIEAKTAALAAFSENEKIINEHNAKGLSWTLGHNEFSDLTWDQFRESHMSRIFTNRAPKNMDRVHLASDVPLAASVDWVAKGAVTPVKNQQRCGSCWAFSTTGSVEGAYQIATGKLISLSEEDLVQCDHNGDQGCSGGLMDNAFEWIQENGGICTEQAYPYTSGSGTTGTCTKSCSPVVTVSGHKDVPKGDEKALLSAVASQPVSIAIEADKSAFQLYKSGVLDSTSCGTSLDHGVLIVGYGTDSSSGKDYWKVKNSWGATWGEEGYIRMVRDKDMCGLAQQASYPTGAKAVGPAPSPSPTPPSPSPPASTHYSDPSGGCLSDEAEITIQGVSGDFCSPKCTGLFQTCPSDVPSGVTAMPQCALQDASSGSKYCALICSPTADIKDQRAADAQCGTNASCKPIQGLGICTYDD
;
A
#
# COMPACT_ATOMS: atom_id res chain seq x y z
N MET A 1 16.07 18.66 -61.04
CA MET A 1 15.11 18.30 -59.98
C MET A 1 15.81 17.54 -58.85
N LEU A 2 16.68 18.18 -58.04
CA LEU A 2 17.44 17.47 -56.98
C LEU A 2 17.45 18.15 -55.60
N TYR A 3 16.60 19.15 -55.36
CA TYR A 3 16.60 19.93 -54.10
C TYR A 3 15.47 19.59 -53.10
N LYS A 4 14.52 18.71 -53.45
CA LYS A 4 13.37 18.39 -52.58
C LYS A 4 13.57 17.18 -51.64
N VAL A 5 14.56 16.32 -51.90
CA VAL A 5 14.74 15.06 -51.14
C VAL A 5 15.65 15.23 -49.90
N VAL A 6 16.64 16.13 -49.95
CA VAL A 6 17.61 16.31 -48.84
C VAL A 6 17.01 17.01 -47.62
N VAL A 7 16.11 17.97 -47.81
CA VAL A 7 15.47 18.72 -46.71
C VAL A 7 14.47 17.86 -45.93
N ALA A 8 13.70 16.99 -46.60
CA ALA A 8 12.76 16.09 -45.94
C ALA A 8 13.45 15.04 -45.06
N VAL A 9 14.60 14.51 -45.53
CA VAL A 9 15.42 13.57 -44.77
C VAL A 9 16.03 14.24 -43.54
N CYS A 10 16.64 15.42 -43.68
CA CYS A 10 17.21 16.14 -42.53
C CYS A 10 16.18 16.55 -41.46
N ILE A 11 14.97 16.95 -41.87
CA ILE A 11 13.88 17.27 -40.92
C ILE A 11 13.42 16.00 -40.18
N ALA A 12 13.25 14.87 -40.88
CA ALA A 12 12.86 13.60 -40.26
C ALA A 12 13.91 13.07 -39.27
N TYR A 13 15.20 13.22 -39.58
CA TYR A 13 16.29 12.87 -38.65
C TYR A 13 16.32 13.79 -37.42
N ALA A 14 16.14 15.10 -37.59
CA ALA A 14 16.12 16.05 -36.47
C ALA A 14 14.91 15.82 -35.56
N SER A 15 13.72 15.55 -36.11
CA SER A 15 12.52 15.24 -35.33
C SER A 15 12.65 13.92 -34.56
N ALA A 16 13.20 12.88 -35.21
CA ALA A 16 13.43 11.59 -34.57
C ALA A 16 14.46 11.70 -33.44
N PHE A 17 15.53 12.49 -33.64
CA PHE A 17 16.53 12.74 -32.59
C PHE A 17 15.92 13.47 -31.38
N SER A 18 15.06 14.48 -31.59
CA SER A 18 14.40 15.20 -30.50
C SER A 18 13.45 14.32 -29.68
N ALA A 19 12.72 13.41 -30.33
CA ALA A 19 11.81 12.49 -29.64
C ALA A 19 12.57 11.47 -28.78
N VAL A 20 13.72 10.99 -29.25
CA VAL A 20 14.58 10.07 -28.48
C VAL A 20 15.16 10.77 -27.23
N ASP A 21 15.57 12.02 -27.35
CA ASP A 21 16.11 12.80 -26.22
C ASP A 21 15.04 13.09 -25.15
N GLU A 22 13.80 13.34 -25.57
CA GLU A 22 12.67 13.55 -24.66
C GLU A 22 12.35 12.29 -23.83
N VAL A 23 12.22 11.13 -24.48
CA VAL A 23 11.92 9.84 -23.81
C VAL A 23 13.03 9.47 -22.83
N LEU A 24 14.30 9.65 -23.22
CA LEU A 24 15.44 9.41 -22.36
C LEU A 24 15.44 10.31 -21.12
N SER A 25 15.13 11.60 -21.29
CA SER A 25 15.01 12.55 -20.18
C SER A 25 13.91 12.14 -19.20
N LYS A 26 12.72 11.76 -19.71
CA LYS A 26 11.61 11.25 -18.90
C LYS A 26 11.98 9.97 -18.15
N PHE A 27 12.65 9.03 -18.81
CA PHE A 27 13.11 7.80 -18.18
C PHE A 27 14.09 8.06 -17.04
N GLU A 28 15.07 8.96 -17.21
CA GLU A 28 16.03 9.28 -16.15
C GLU A 28 15.38 9.97 -14.95
N ALA A 29 14.41 10.87 -15.20
CA ALA A 29 13.62 11.49 -14.15
C ALA A 29 12.77 10.44 -13.40
N TRP A 30 12.01 9.64 -14.14
CA TRP A 30 11.20 8.54 -13.59
C TRP A 30 12.04 7.57 -12.76
N ARG A 31 13.21 7.17 -13.28
CA ARG A 31 14.15 6.25 -12.62
C ARG A 31 14.60 6.81 -11.27
N LYS A 32 14.93 8.10 -11.22
CA LYS A 32 15.31 8.79 -9.99
C LYS A 32 14.16 8.86 -9.01
N ASP A 33 12.97 9.22 -9.46
CA ASP A 33 11.78 9.38 -8.62
C ASP A 33 11.32 8.05 -8.01
N HIS A 34 11.53 6.92 -8.71
CA HIS A 34 11.19 5.58 -8.24
C HIS A 34 12.38 4.81 -7.64
N GLY A 35 13.53 5.47 -7.44
CA GLY A 35 14.72 4.85 -6.84
C GLY A 35 15.29 3.66 -7.62
N LYS A 36 15.09 3.62 -8.94
CA LYS A 36 15.46 2.49 -9.80
C LYS A 36 16.96 2.51 -10.13
N ALA A 37 17.61 1.37 -9.92
CA ALA A 37 19.01 1.14 -10.24
C ALA A 37 19.16 -0.12 -11.08
N TYR A 38 20.16 -0.13 -11.98
CA TYR A 38 20.44 -1.24 -12.89
C TYR A 38 21.94 -1.55 -12.85
N ASP A 39 22.27 -2.81 -12.61
CA ASP A 39 23.67 -3.24 -12.43
C ASP A 39 24.47 -3.27 -13.74
N THR A 40 23.79 -3.36 -14.88
CA THR A 40 24.41 -3.44 -16.20
C THR A 40 23.79 -2.46 -17.19
N ILE A 41 24.57 -2.10 -18.22
CA ILE A 41 24.10 -1.26 -19.32
C ILE A 41 22.98 -1.97 -20.08
N GLU A 42 23.08 -3.29 -20.25
CA GLU A 42 22.08 -4.12 -20.89
C GLU A 42 20.73 -4.05 -20.14
N ALA A 43 20.76 -4.18 -18.81
CA ALA A 43 19.55 -4.09 -17.98
C ALA A 43 18.93 -2.69 -18.06
N LYS A 44 19.74 -1.63 -17.98
CA LYS A 44 19.27 -0.25 -18.15
C LYS A 44 18.68 0.00 -19.54
N THR A 45 19.29 -0.57 -20.58
CA THR A 45 18.83 -0.42 -21.97
C THR A 45 17.50 -1.15 -22.18
N ALA A 46 17.35 -2.36 -21.63
CA ALA A 46 16.09 -3.10 -21.65
C ALA A 46 14.97 -2.35 -20.90
N ALA A 47 15.27 -1.80 -19.72
CA ALA A 47 14.36 -0.98 -18.95
C ALA A 47 13.91 0.29 -19.70
N LEU A 48 14.84 0.99 -20.35
CA LEU A 48 14.52 2.15 -21.19
C LEU A 48 13.64 1.75 -22.39
N ALA A 49 13.90 0.60 -23.01
CA ALA A 49 13.08 0.11 -24.12
C ALA A 49 11.64 -0.21 -23.68
N ALA A 50 11.48 -0.87 -22.52
CA ALA A 50 10.17 -1.12 -21.93
C ALA A 50 9.45 0.19 -21.56
N PHE A 51 10.17 1.14 -20.96
CA PHE A 51 9.64 2.47 -20.63
C PHE A 51 9.14 3.22 -21.86
N SER A 52 9.90 3.20 -22.95
CA SER A 52 9.53 3.83 -24.22
C SER A 52 8.27 3.21 -24.83
N GLU A 53 8.14 1.88 -24.81
CA GLU A 53 6.92 1.22 -25.30
C GLU A 53 5.71 1.53 -24.41
N ASN A 54 5.89 1.56 -23.09
CA ASN A 54 4.84 1.93 -22.16
C ASN A 54 4.42 3.40 -22.33
N GLU A 55 5.35 4.32 -22.59
CA GLU A 55 5.05 5.72 -22.90
C GLU A 55 4.18 5.84 -24.15
N LYS A 56 4.48 5.05 -25.19
CA LYS A 56 3.65 4.98 -26.39
C LYS A 56 2.24 4.48 -26.09
N ILE A 57 2.09 3.40 -25.33
CA ILE A 57 0.78 2.87 -24.91
C ILE A 57 -0.02 3.92 -24.13
N ILE A 58 0.64 4.62 -23.20
CA ILE A 58 0.04 5.69 -22.41
C ILE A 58 -0.47 6.82 -23.31
N ASN A 59 0.38 7.30 -24.22
CA ASN A 59 0.03 8.39 -25.13
C ASN A 59 -1.11 8.02 -26.08
N GLU A 60 -1.07 6.81 -26.67
CA GLU A 60 -2.13 6.31 -27.55
C GLU A 60 -3.46 6.13 -26.81
N HIS A 61 -3.43 5.66 -25.56
CA HIS A 61 -4.63 5.55 -24.74
C HIS A 61 -5.20 6.92 -24.37
N ASN A 62 -4.37 7.81 -23.82
CA ASN A 62 -4.79 9.11 -23.32
C ASN A 62 -5.28 10.02 -24.47
N ALA A 63 -4.77 9.86 -25.69
CA ALA A 63 -5.25 10.57 -26.87
C ALA A 63 -6.71 10.25 -27.26
N LYS A 64 -7.29 9.14 -26.76
CA LYS A 64 -8.69 8.77 -27.01
C LYS A 64 -9.70 9.62 -26.23
N GLY A 65 -9.25 10.38 -25.22
CA GLY A 65 -10.14 11.20 -24.39
C GLY A 65 -11.16 10.41 -23.58
N LEU A 66 -10.79 9.21 -23.11
CA LEU A 66 -11.64 8.36 -22.28
C LEU A 66 -11.77 8.91 -20.85
N SER A 67 -12.76 8.41 -20.10
CA SER A 67 -13.00 8.78 -18.69
C SER A 67 -11.95 8.26 -17.71
N TRP A 68 -10.89 7.62 -18.19
CA TRP A 68 -9.82 7.03 -17.41
C TRP A 68 -8.51 7.09 -18.16
N THR A 69 -7.41 7.21 -17.42
CA THR A 69 -6.07 7.48 -17.97
C THR A 69 -5.07 6.43 -17.57
N LEU A 70 -4.08 6.26 -18.44
CA LEU A 70 -2.85 5.54 -18.13
C LEU A 70 -1.75 6.53 -17.77
N GLY A 71 -0.76 6.07 -17.03
CA GLY A 71 0.40 6.88 -16.66
C GLY A 71 1.55 6.05 -16.15
N HIS A 72 2.74 6.66 -16.12
CA HIS A 72 3.92 6.01 -15.58
C HIS A 72 3.78 5.80 -14.06
N ASN A 73 4.16 4.61 -13.62
CA ASN A 73 4.25 4.16 -12.24
C ASN A 73 5.50 3.26 -12.05
N GLU A 74 5.64 2.59 -10.90
CA GLU A 74 6.81 1.76 -10.58
C GLU A 74 7.07 0.58 -11.54
N PHE A 75 6.10 0.19 -12.37
CA PHE A 75 6.20 -0.90 -13.36
C PHE A 75 6.51 -0.41 -14.78
N SER A 76 6.80 0.88 -14.96
CA SER A 76 7.02 1.46 -16.29
C SER A 76 8.27 0.91 -16.99
N ASP A 77 9.23 0.35 -16.28
CA ASP A 77 10.42 -0.30 -16.84
C ASP A 77 10.24 -1.79 -17.16
N LEU A 78 9.03 -2.32 -17.02
CA LEU A 78 8.71 -3.70 -17.34
C LEU A 78 7.91 -3.76 -18.64
N THR A 79 8.24 -4.72 -19.51
CA THR A 79 7.30 -5.11 -20.57
C THR A 79 6.06 -5.74 -19.95
N TRP A 80 4.97 -5.76 -20.70
CA TRP A 80 3.75 -6.42 -20.27
C TRP A 80 3.98 -7.90 -19.88
N ASP A 81 4.76 -8.66 -20.68
CA ASP A 81 5.07 -10.06 -20.37
C ASP A 81 5.85 -10.18 -19.05
N GLN A 82 6.83 -9.32 -18.82
CA GLN A 82 7.59 -9.30 -17.56
C GLN A 82 6.70 -8.95 -16.37
N PHE A 83 5.81 -7.96 -16.52
CA PHE A 83 4.85 -7.59 -15.49
C PHE A 83 3.92 -8.76 -15.16
N ARG A 84 3.32 -9.37 -16.19
CA ARG A 84 2.43 -10.53 -16.04
C ARG A 84 3.12 -11.67 -15.29
N GLU A 85 4.34 -12.03 -15.70
CA GLU A 85 5.09 -13.15 -15.13
C GLU A 85 5.53 -12.93 -13.68
N SER A 86 5.70 -11.68 -13.25
CA SER A 86 6.26 -11.36 -11.93
C SER A 86 5.24 -10.88 -10.91
N HIS A 87 4.06 -10.37 -11.31
CA HIS A 87 3.09 -9.76 -10.39
C HIS A 87 1.70 -10.44 -10.42
N MET A 88 1.43 -11.32 -11.39
CA MET A 88 0.20 -12.11 -11.42
C MET A 88 0.40 -13.44 -10.67
N SER A 89 -0.70 -14.10 -10.34
CA SER A 89 -0.68 -15.41 -9.70
C SER A 89 -1.70 -16.34 -10.32
N ARG A 90 -1.64 -17.64 -9.99
CA ARG A 90 -2.83 -18.48 -10.21
C ARG A 90 -3.84 -18.17 -9.12
N ILE A 91 -5.01 -17.70 -9.54
CA ILE A 91 -6.20 -17.77 -8.70
C ILE A 91 -6.84 -19.14 -8.88
N PHE A 92 -7.01 -19.86 -7.77
CA PHE A 92 -7.65 -21.16 -7.83
C PHE A 92 -9.17 -21.00 -7.97
N THR A 93 -9.79 -21.92 -8.67
CA THR A 93 -11.24 -21.87 -8.87
C THR A 93 -11.98 -22.17 -7.58
N ASN A 94 -12.93 -21.32 -7.24
CA ASN A 94 -13.78 -21.56 -6.09
C ASN A 94 -14.58 -22.86 -6.26
N ARG A 95 -14.74 -23.62 -5.17
CA ARG A 95 -15.63 -24.76 -5.10
C ARG A 95 -17.06 -24.26 -4.92
N ALA A 96 -18.04 -25.06 -5.33
CA ALA A 96 -19.43 -24.72 -5.06
C ALA A 96 -19.64 -24.61 -3.52
N PRO A 97 -20.43 -23.62 -3.04
CA PRO A 97 -20.69 -23.46 -1.63
C PRO A 97 -21.20 -24.75 -1.00
N LYS A 98 -20.69 -25.10 0.19
CA LYS A 98 -21.05 -26.35 0.89
C LYS A 98 -22.56 -26.43 1.20
N ASN A 99 -23.24 -25.28 1.36
CA ASN A 99 -24.69 -25.17 1.54
C ASN A 99 -25.18 -23.73 1.24
N MET A 100 -26.51 -23.52 1.27
CA MET A 100 -27.14 -22.22 1.00
C MET A 100 -26.85 -21.15 2.05
N ASP A 101 -26.54 -21.50 3.30
CA ASP A 101 -26.24 -20.51 4.35
C ASP A 101 -24.93 -19.77 4.08
N ARG A 102 -24.02 -20.40 3.32
CA ARG A 102 -22.78 -19.81 2.80
C ARG A 102 -22.98 -18.95 1.56
N VAL A 103 -24.21 -18.72 1.09
CA VAL A 103 -24.47 -17.84 -0.05
C VAL A 103 -24.99 -16.49 0.45
N HIS A 104 -24.47 -15.40 -0.12
CA HIS A 104 -25.02 -14.05 0.02
C HIS A 104 -25.93 -13.75 -1.17
N LEU A 105 -27.21 -13.54 -0.91
CA LEU A 105 -28.16 -13.11 -1.94
C LEU A 105 -28.35 -11.60 -1.88
N ALA A 106 -28.75 -11.00 -3.00
CA ALA A 106 -29.05 -9.58 -3.07
C ALA A 106 -30.11 -9.18 -2.02
N SER A 107 -29.89 -8.03 -1.38
CA SER A 107 -30.86 -7.40 -0.49
C SER A 107 -32.06 -6.86 -1.29
N ASP A 108 -33.26 -7.13 -0.80
CA ASP A 108 -34.51 -6.54 -1.32
C ASP A 108 -34.76 -5.11 -0.79
N VAL A 109 -33.95 -4.65 0.16
CA VAL A 109 -34.03 -3.31 0.75
C VAL A 109 -33.11 -2.34 0.00
N PRO A 110 -33.54 -1.09 -0.24
CA PRO A 110 -32.69 -0.06 -0.84
C PRO A 110 -31.37 0.11 -0.09
N LEU A 111 -30.26 -0.01 -0.83
CA LEU A 111 -28.91 0.20 -0.34
C LEU A 111 -28.52 1.69 -0.46
N ALA A 112 -27.50 2.10 0.30
CA ALA A 112 -26.91 3.42 0.15
C ALA A 112 -26.41 3.64 -1.29
N ALA A 113 -26.46 4.88 -1.79
CA ALA A 113 -25.97 5.19 -3.13
C ALA A 113 -24.44 5.02 -3.25
N SER A 114 -23.71 5.20 -2.15
CA SER A 114 -22.27 5.00 -2.07
C SER A 114 -21.86 4.47 -0.70
N VAL A 115 -20.75 3.73 -0.70
CA VAL A 115 -20.06 3.27 0.50
C VAL A 115 -18.56 3.42 0.28
N ASP A 116 -17.85 3.95 1.26
CA ASP A 116 -16.39 3.96 1.30
C ASP A 116 -15.90 3.47 2.66
N TRP A 117 -15.43 2.22 2.70
CA TRP A 117 -14.91 1.61 3.92
C TRP A 117 -13.58 2.21 4.37
N VAL A 118 -12.83 2.84 3.46
CA VAL A 118 -11.62 3.61 3.83
C VAL A 118 -12.02 4.80 4.69
N ALA A 119 -13.02 5.57 4.26
CA ALA A 119 -13.52 6.71 5.02
C ALA A 119 -14.17 6.30 6.36
N LYS A 120 -14.70 5.07 6.44
CA LYS A 120 -15.24 4.49 7.68
C LYS A 120 -14.18 3.87 8.60
N GLY A 121 -12.90 3.92 8.22
CA GLY A 121 -11.79 3.40 9.02
C GLY A 121 -11.68 1.87 9.05
N ALA A 122 -12.31 1.16 8.10
CA ALA A 122 -12.34 -0.30 8.03
C ALA A 122 -11.34 -0.88 7.00
N VAL A 123 -10.33 -0.09 6.60
CA VAL A 123 -9.34 -0.48 5.59
C VAL A 123 -7.96 0.00 6.04
N THR A 124 -7.00 -0.92 6.10
CA THR A 124 -5.58 -0.62 6.40
C THR A 124 -4.91 0.12 5.24
N PRO A 125 -3.71 0.72 5.44
CA PRO A 125 -2.92 1.28 4.35
C PRO A 125 -2.67 0.28 3.20
N VAL A 126 -2.42 0.79 1.99
CA VAL A 126 -2.05 -0.06 0.85
C VAL A 126 -0.69 -0.70 1.10
N LYS A 127 -0.62 -2.01 0.91
CA LYS A 127 0.59 -2.83 1.04
C LYS A 127 1.14 -3.20 -0.35
N ASN A 128 2.27 -3.90 -0.39
CA ASN A 128 2.90 -4.33 -1.65
C ASN A 128 3.33 -5.80 -1.56
N GLN A 129 2.71 -6.67 -2.36
CA GLN A 129 3.00 -8.12 -2.44
C GLN A 129 4.34 -8.43 -3.12
N GLN A 130 4.90 -7.45 -3.84
CA GLN A 130 6.11 -7.56 -4.65
C GLN A 130 5.96 -8.67 -5.70
N ARG A 131 6.91 -9.61 -5.79
CA ARG A 131 6.97 -10.64 -6.84
C ARG A 131 6.32 -11.98 -6.48
N CYS A 132 5.68 -12.05 -5.32
CA CYS A 132 5.02 -13.26 -4.87
C CYS A 132 3.59 -13.28 -5.40
N GLY A 133 3.13 -14.44 -5.89
CA GLY A 133 1.74 -14.68 -6.24
C GLY A 133 0.83 -14.85 -5.02
N SER A 134 0.90 -13.91 -4.07
CA SER A 134 0.21 -13.92 -2.77
C SER A 134 -1.01 -13.00 -2.71
N CYS A 135 -1.48 -12.48 -3.84
CA CYS A 135 -2.63 -11.57 -3.88
C CYS A 135 -3.90 -12.16 -3.24
N TRP A 136 -4.08 -13.48 -3.28
CA TRP A 136 -5.11 -14.20 -2.52
C TRP A 136 -5.02 -13.93 -1.01
N ALA A 137 -3.81 -13.94 -0.43
CA ALA A 137 -3.59 -13.65 0.98
C ALA A 137 -3.89 -12.18 1.30
N PHE A 138 -3.42 -11.24 0.46
CA PHE A 138 -3.70 -9.80 0.62
C PHE A 138 -5.20 -9.46 0.51
N SER A 139 -5.91 -10.12 -0.42
CA SER A 139 -7.35 -9.97 -0.55
C SER A 139 -8.08 -10.53 0.68
N THR A 140 -7.63 -11.68 1.19
CA THR A 140 -8.19 -12.34 2.39
C THR A 140 -7.99 -11.46 3.62
N THR A 141 -6.75 -11.08 3.94
CA THR A 141 -6.42 -10.27 5.12
C THR A 141 -7.22 -8.98 5.10
N GLY A 142 -7.23 -8.24 4.00
CA GLY A 142 -7.98 -6.98 3.90
C GLY A 142 -9.48 -7.12 4.17
N SER A 143 -10.09 -8.25 3.79
CA SER A 143 -11.50 -8.55 4.08
C SER A 143 -11.73 -8.90 5.55
N VAL A 144 -10.83 -9.68 6.16
CA VAL A 144 -10.87 -10.01 7.60
C VAL A 144 -10.62 -8.77 8.47
N GLU A 145 -9.66 -7.94 8.10
CA GLU A 145 -9.34 -6.66 8.76
C GLU A 145 -10.57 -5.75 8.80
N GLY A 146 -11.25 -5.57 7.66
CA GLY A 146 -12.46 -4.76 7.57
C GLY A 146 -13.62 -5.35 8.34
N ALA A 147 -13.88 -6.66 8.21
CA ALA A 147 -14.93 -7.33 8.96
C ALA A 147 -14.70 -7.23 10.49
N TYR A 148 -13.45 -7.37 10.93
CA TYR A 148 -13.08 -7.24 12.34
C TYR A 148 -13.25 -5.81 12.85
N GLN A 149 -12.86 -4.80 12.05
CA GLN A 149 -13.07 -3.41 12.41
C GLN A 149 -14.56 -3.09 12.54
N ILE A 150 -15.40 -3.56 11.62
CA ILE A 150 -16.84 -3.34 11.67
C ILE A 150 -17.46 -4.00 12.91
N ALA A 151 -16.99 -5.20 13.26
CA ALA A 151 -17.50 -5.94 14.41
C ALA A 151 -17.05 -5.36 15.76
N THR A 152 -15.88 -4.73 15.84
CA THR A 152 -15.23 -4.40 17.13
C THR A 152 -14.85 -2.93 17.31
N GLY A 153 -14.88 -2.15 16.24
CA GLY A 153 -14.35 -0.78 16.19
C GLY A 153 -12.82 -0.69 16.13
N LYS A 154 -12.09 -1.80 16.09
CA LYS A 154 -10.62 -1.83 16.09
C LYS A 154 -10.08 -2.26 14.73
N LEU A 155 -9.28 -1.41 14.10
CA LEU A 155 -8.52 -1.78 12.90
C LEU A 155 -7.17 -2.37 13.31
N ILE A 156 -6.85 -3.56 12.81
CA ILE A 156 -5.57 -4.25 13.05
C ILE A 156 -5.02 -4.67 11.70
N SER A 157 -3.73 -4.47 11.46
CA SER A 157 -3.05 -5.00 10.27
C SER A 157 -2.70 -6.47 10.50
N LEU A 158 -3.26 -7.37 9.69
CA LEU A 158 -3.06 -8.81 9.76
C LEU A 158 -1.94 -9.25 8.82
N SER A 159 -1.31 -10.39 9.14
CA SER A 159 -0.15 -10.91 8.43
C SER A 159 -0.57 -11.72 7.20
N GLU A 160 -0.26 -11.22 6.01
CA GLU A 160 -0.35 -12.04 4.80
C GLU A 160 0.66 -13.18 4.82
N GLU A 161 1.80 -12.99 5.50
CA GLU A 161 2.87 -13.98 5.54
C GLU A 161 2.48 -15.25 6.33
N ASP A 162 1.65 -15.11 7.37
CA ASP A 162 1.08 -16.24 8.12
C ASP A 162 0.27 -17.15 7.17
N LEU A 163 -0.55 -16.55 6.30
CA LEU A 163 -1.25 -17.30 5.24
C LEU A 163 -0.27 -17.88 4.22
N VAL A 164 0.60 -17.04 3.65
CA VAL A 164 1.49 -17.45 2.55
C VAL A 164 2.39 -18.63 2.95
N GLN A 165 2.91 -18.62 4.17
CA GLN A 165 3.83 -19.67 4.62
C GLN A 165 3.13 -20.87 5.26
N CYS A 166 2.00 -20.68 5.95
CA CYS A 166 1.41 -21.72 6.80
C CYS A 166 0.06 -22.28 6.30
N ASP A 167 -0.61 -21.61 5.36
CA ASP A 167 -1.80 -22.17 4.72
C ASP A 167 -1.40 -23.19 3.66
N HIS A 168 -1.57 -24.46 4.02
CA HIS A 168 -1.40 -25.61 3.14
C HIS A 168 -2.75 -26.28 2.82
N ASN A 169 -3.88 -25.63 3.13
CA ASN A 169 -5.24 -26.15 2.93
C ASN A 169 -5.74 -25.92 1.49
N GLY A 170 -4.93 -26.29 0.52
CA GLY A 170 -5.23 -26.10 -0.90
C GLY A 170 -4.60 -24.87 -1.52
N ASP A 171 -4.04 -23.96 -0.72
CA ASP A 171 -3.24 -22.83 -1.18
C ASP A 171 -1.75 -23.18 -1.27
N GLN A 172 -0.99 -22.40 -2.06
CA GLN A 172 0.38 -22.74 -2.47
C GLN A 172 1.37 -21.57 -2.32
N GLY A 173 1.17 -20.73 -1.31
CA GLY A 173 2.03 -19.57 -1.03
C GLY A 173 2.16 -18.64 -2.24
N CYS A 174 3.39 -18.37 -2.70
CA CYS A 174 3.64 -17.55 -3.89
C CYS A 174 3.19 -18.19 -5.21
N SER A 175 2.79 -19.46 -5.24
CA SER A 175 2.28 -20.10 -6.47
C SER A 175 0.79 -19.89 -6.69
N GLY A 176 0.12 -19.17 -5.77
CA GLY A 176 -1.30 -18.86 -5.85
C GLY A 176 -2.14 -19.52 -4.76
N GLY A 177 -3.42 -19.18 -4.76
CA GLY A 177 -4.37 -19.60 -3.74
C GLY A 177 -5.79 -19.10 -4.01
N LEU A 178 -6.66 -19.28 -3.02
CA LEU A 178 -8.06 -18.88 -3.04
C LEU A 178 -8.48 -18.35 -1.67
N MET A 179 -9.14 -17.19 -1.65
CA MET A 179 -9.53 -16.52 -0.41
C MET A 179 -10.43 -17.38 0.50
N ASP A 180 -11.27 -18.23 -0.07
CA ASP A 180 -12.12 -19.16 0.69
C ASP A 180 -11.33 -20.19 1.50
N ASN A 181 -10.28 -20.76 0.90
CA ASN A 181 -9.37 -21.69 1.61
C ASN A 181 -8.72 -20.97 2.78
N ALA A 182 -8.24 -19.74 2.54
CA ALA A 182 -7.64 -18.90 3.57
C ALA A 182 -8.61 -18.54 4.70
N PHE A 183 -9.88 -18.23 4.41
CA PHE A 183 -10.89 -18.03 5.46
C PHE A 183 -11.14 -19.30 6.28
N GLU A 184 -11.18 -20.48 5.63
CA GLU A 184 -11.29 -21.77 6.33
C GLU A 184 -10.06 -22.05 7.18
N TRP A 185 -8.87 -21.77 6.65
CA TRP A 185 -7.63 -21.92 7.40
C TRP A 185 -7.59 -21.00 8.62
N ILE A 186 -7.97 -19.72 8.51
CA ILE A 186 -8.01 -18.80 9.67
C ILE A 186 -8.95 -19.33 10.76
N GLN A 187 -10.09 -19.92 10.35
CA GLN A 187 -11.02 -20.54 11.29
C GLN A 187 -10.41 -21.77 11.97
N GLU A 188 -9.83 -22.70 11.19
CA GLU A 188 -9.29 -23.98 11.68
C GLU A 188 -7.99 -23.81 12.49
N ASN A 189 -7.17 -22.84 12.11
CA ASN A 189 -5.89 -22.49 12.73
C ASN A 189 -6.07 -21.78 14.09
N GLY A 190 -7.32 -21.42 14.45
CA GLY A 190 -7.61 -20.67 15.67
C GLY A 190 -7.34 -19.17 15.56
N GLY A 191 -7.18 -18.66 14.34
CA GLY A 191 -6.98 -17.25 14.02
C GLY A 191 -5.74 -16.99 13.16
N ILE A 192 -5.42 -15.71 13.01
CA ILE A 192 -4.30 -15.18 12.22
C ILE A 192 -3.50 -14.14 13.01
N CYS A 193 -2.20 -14.08 12.77
CA CYS A 193 -1.30 -13.12 13.40
C CYS A 193 -1.43 -11.70 12.83
N THR A 194 -0.93 -10.72 13.59
CA THR A 194 -0.72 -9.36 13.09
C THR A 194 0.48 -9.29 12.15
N GLU A 195 0.46 -8.35 11.21
CA GLU A 195 1.61 -8.03 10.33
C GLU A 195 2.87 -7.73 11.14
N GLN A 196 2.76 -6.98 12.25
CA GLN A 196 3.91 -6.65 13.10
C GLN A 196 4.58 -7.90 13.72
N ALA A 197 3.78 -8.89 14.11
CA ALA A 197 4.28 -10.10 14.78
C ALA A 197 4.80 -11.15 13.78
N TYR A 198 4.36 -11.09 12.52
CA TYR A 198 4.81 -11.99 11.47
C TYR A 198 4.90 -11.21 10.14
N PRO A 199 5.97 -10.42 9.94
CA PRO A 199 6.07 -9.49 8.81
C PRO A 199 6.18 -10.18 7.45
N TYR A 200 5.77 -9.47 6.40
CA TYR A 200 5.87 -9.95 5.04
C TYR A 200 7.32 -10.10 4.54
N THR A 201 7.70 -11.33 4.17
CA THR A 201 9.05 -11.70 3.72
C THR A 201 9.06 -12.46 2.39
N SER A 202 7.91 -12.96 1.94
CA SER A 202 7.79 -13.71 0.68
C SER A 202 7.89 -12.83 -0.57
N GLY A 203 8.04 -11.51 -0.44
CA GLY A 203 8.05 -10.55 -1.55
C GLY A 203 9.13 -10.78 -2.63
N SER A 204 10.16 -11.60 -2.34
CA SER A 204 11.13 -12.05 -3.34
C SER A 204 10.54 -12.99 -4.41
N GLY A 205 9.32 -13.50 -4.21
CA GLY A 205 8.67 -14.50 -5.06
C GLY A 205 8.82 -15.94 -4.58
N THR A 206 9.51 -16.16 -3.45
CA THR A 206 9.70 -17.49 -2.85
C THR A 206 8.89 -17.63 -1.58
N THR A 207 8.05 -18.66 -1.50
CA THR A 207 7.38 -19.03 -0.25
C THR A 207 8.42 -19.46 0.77
N GLY A 208 8.49 -18.76 1.90
CA GLY A 208 9.32 -19.15 3.04
C GLY A 208 8.81 -20.41 3.75
N THR A 209 9.50 -20.82 4.82
CA THR A 209 9.04 -21.93 5.66
C THR A 209 8.09 -21.42 6.73
N CYS A 210 6.95 -22.08 6.95
CA CYS A 210 6.10 -21.80 8.10
C CYS A 210 6.88 -21.96 9.41
N THR A 211 7.24 -20.85 10.06
CA THR A 211 7.89 -20.87 11.38
C THR A 211 6.93 -20.57 12.52
N LYS A 212 5.79 -19.92 12.22
CA LYS A 212 4.69 -19.53 13.12
C LYS A 212 5.14 -19.25 14.56
N SER A 213 5.83 -18.13 14.74
CA SER A 213 6.35 -17.66 16.04
C SER A 213 5.39 -16.73 16.80
N CYS A 214 4.23 -16.43 16.23
CA CYS A 214 3.29 -15.42 16.69
C CYS A 214 2.01 -16.03 17.29
N SER A 215 1.34 -15.25 18.15
CA SER A 215 0.02 -15.61 18.68
C SER A 215 -1.09 -15.01 17.80
N PRO A 216 -2.06 -15.81 17.33
CA PRO A 216 -3.22 -15.31 16.62
C PRO A 216 -4.02 -14.27 17.41
N VAL A 217 -4.50 -13.22 16.73
CA VAL A 217 -5.24 -12.11 17.36
C VAL A 217 -6.69 -12.01 16.89
N VAL A 218 -6.95 -12.39 15.63
CA VAL A 218 -8.28 -12.34 15.01
C VAL A 218 -8.60 -13.71 14.45
N THR A 219 -9.85 -14.13 14.60
CA THR A 219 -10.38 -15.35 13.98
C THR A 219 -11.73 -15.05 13.34
N VAL A 220 -12.19 -15.96 12.49
CA VAL A 220 -13.49 -15.90 11.79
C VAL A 220 -14.28 -17.16 12.09
N SER A 221 -15.61 -17.08 11.94
CA SER A 221 -16.49 -18.23 12.18
C SER A 221 -16.87 -18.97 10.89
N GLY A 222 -16.49 -18.42 9.73
CA GLY A 222 -16.72 -18.96 8.40
C GLY A 222 -16.63 -17.86 7.34
N HIS A 223 -17.13 -18.12 6.14
CA HIS A 223 -17.23 -17.16 5.04
C HIS A 223 -18.55 -17.32 4.29
N LYS A 224 -18.89 -16.33 3.45
CA LYS A 224 -19.97 -16.38 2.48
C LYS A 224 -19.46 -16.05 1.08
N ASP A 225 -20.06 -16.71 0.10
CA ASP A 225 -19.87 -16.53 -1.33
C ASP A 225 -20.98 -15.68 -1.92
N VAL A 226 -20.62 -14.78 -2.83
CA VAL A 226 -21.57 -14.09 -3.71
C VAL A 226 -21.77 -14.93 -4.97
N PRO A 227 -23.01 -15.12 -5.45
CA PRO A 227 -23.29 -15.82 -6.69
C PRO A 227 -22.50 -15.26 -7.87
N LYS A 228 -21.91 -16.18 -8.64
CA LYS A 228 -21.10 -15.88 -9.82
C LYS A 228 -21.83 -14.94 -10.79
N GLY A 229 -21.24 -13.79 -11.09
CA GLY A 229 -21.75 -12.80 -12.03
C GLY A 229 -22.90 -11.93 -11.49
N ASP A 230 -23.27 -12.06 -10.21
CA ASP A 230 -24.36 -11.29 -9.62
C ASP A 230 -23.83 -10.03 -8.91
N GLU A 231 -23.65 -8.95 -9.68
CA GLU A 231 -23.20 -7.67 -9.14
C GLU A 231 -24.23 -7.02 -8.18
N LYS A 232 -25.51 -7.42 -8.20
CA LYS A 232 -26.51 -6.93 -7.23
C LYS A 232 -26.29 -7.58 -5.88
N ALA A 233 -26.03 -8.89 -5.85
CA ALA A 233 -25.63 -9.59 -4.65
C ALA A 233 -24.28 -9.07 -4.13
N LEU A 234 -23.32 -8.81 -5.03
CA LEU A 234 -22.05 -8.19 -4.67
C LEU A 234 -22.23 -6.82 -4.03
N LEU A 235 -23.13 -5.99 -4.56
CA LEU A 235 -23.45 -4.66 -4.01
C LEU A 235 -23.99 -4.74 -2.59
N SER A 236 -24.88 -5.69 -2.35
CA SER A 236 -25.43 -5.97 -1.02
C SER A 236 -24.34 -6.44 -0.04
N ALA A 237 -23.41 -7.28 -0.49
CA ALA A 237 -22.29 -7.73 0.32
C ALA A 237 -21.34 -6.57 0.67
N VAL A 238 -20.93 -5.79 -0.32
CA VAL A 238 -20.03 -4.64 -0.15
C VAL A 238 -20.67 -3.53 0.69
N ALA A 239 -21.99 -3.37 0.64
CA ALA A 239 -22.70 -2.44 1.51
C ALA A 239 -22.58 -2.81 3.00
N SER A 240 -22.29 -4.08 3.30
CA SER A 240 -22.17 -4.60 4.67
C SER A 240 -20.74 -4.62 5.19
N GLN A 241 -19.74 -4.88 4.33
CA GLN A 241 -18.31 -4.92 4.67
C GLN A 241 -17.43 -4.96 3.40
N PRO A 242 -16.10 -4.79 3.49
CA PRO A 242 -15.19 -5.11 2.38
C PRO A 242 -15.32 -6.57 1.91
N VAL A 243 -15.14 -6.80 0.61
CA VAL A 243 -15.34 -8.11 -0.04
C VAL A 243 -14.12 -8.48 -0.86
N SER A 244 -13.61 -9.69 -0.67
CA SER A 244 -12.53 -10.25 -1.47
C SER A 244 -13.07 -10.67 -2.82
N ILE A 245 -12.37 -10.31 -3.90
CA ILE A 245 -12.71 -10.69 -5.26
C ILE A 245 -11.48 -11.15 -6.03
N ALA A 246 -11.69 -11.82 -7.15
CA ALA A 246 -10.67 -12.02 -8.16
C ALA A 246 -11.02 -11.31 -9.47
N ILE A 247 -10.00 -10.85 -10.19
CA ILE A 247 -10.10 -10.17 -11.48
C ILE A 247 -9.08 -10.74 -12.47
N GLU A 248 -9.28 -10.47 -13.76
CA GLU A 248 -8.25 -10.59 -14.80
C GLU A 248 -7.47 -9.26 -14.90
N ALA A 249 -6.22 -9.26 -14.43
CA ALA A 249 -5.36 -8.08 -14.33
C ALA A 249 -4.07 -8.19 -15.17
N ASP A 250 -3.86 -9.30 -15.90
CA ASP A 250 -2.74 -9.51 -16.81
C ASP A 250 -2.80 -8.67 -18.10
N LYS A 251 -3.29 -7.43 -18.07
CA LYS A 251 -3.38 -6.55 -19.25
C LYS A 251 -2.62 -5.25 -19.01
N SER A 252 -2.05 -4.67 -20.07
CA SER A 252 -1.32 -3.39 -19.97
C SER A 252 -2.17 -2.23 -19.41
N ALA A 253 -3.50 -2.31 -19.62
CA ALA A 253 -4.47 -1.40 -19.01
C ALA A 253 -4.38 -1.36 -17.46
N PHE A 254 -4.11 -2.50 -16.82
CA PHE A 254 -3.89 -2.57 -15.37
C PHE A 254 -2.48 -2.16 -15.00
N GLN A 255 -1.46 -2.69 -15.69
CA GLN A 255 -0.07 -2.35 -15.43
C GLN A 255 0.13 -0.83 -15.33
N LEU A 256 -0.50 -0.08 -16.24
CA LEU A 256 -0.29 1.36 -16.40
C LEU A 256 -1.47 2.21 -15.91
N TYR A 257 -2.49 1.62 -15.26
CA TYR A 257 -3.64 2.37 -14.77
C TYR A 257 -3.19 3.52 -13.85
N LYS A 258 -3.73 4.73 -14.09
CA LYS A 258 -3.43 5.92 -13.29
C LYS A 258 -4.64 6.47 -12.55
N SER A 259 -5.74 6.72 -13.26
CA SER A 259 -6.94 7.31 -12.65
C SER A 259 -8.20 7.17 -13.49
N GLY A 260 -9.34 7.43 -12.88
CA GLY A 260 -10.67 7.40 -13.51
C GLY A 260 -11.36 6.04 -13.40
N VAL A 261 -12.57 5.94 -13.94
CA VAL A 261 -13.32 4.67 -13.92
C VAL A 261 -12.88 3.80 -15.08
N LEU A 262 -12.10 2.75 -14.78
CA LEU A 262 -11.65 1.75 -15.75
C LEU A 262 -12.88 1.09 -16.38
N ASP A 263 -12.97 1.25 -17.69
CA ASP A 263 -14.02 0.69 -18.55
C ASP A 263 -13.33 0.22 -19.83
N SER A 264 -12.73 -0.98 -19.75
CA SER A 264 -11.89 -1.53 -20.81
C SER A 264 -12.50 -2.81 -21.36
N THR A 265 -12.39 -3.02 -22.67
CA THR A 265 -12.75 -4.29 -23.33
C THR A 265 -11.58 -5.25 -23.42
N SER A 266 -10.42 -4.91 -22.83
CA SER A 266 -9.18 -5.69 -22.97
C SER A 266 -9.08 -6.89 -22.04
N CYS A 267 -9.84 -6.90 -20.94
CA CYS A 267 -9.88 -8.00 -19.97
C CYS A 267 -11.16 -8.82 -20.15
N GLY A 268 -11.10 -10.11 -19.82
CA GLY A 268 -12.24 -11.02 -19.78
C GLY A 268 -12.49 -11.55 -18.36
N THR A 269 -12.64 -12.87 -18.25
CA THR A 269 -12.92 -13.57 -16.98
C THR A 269 -11.86 -14.63 -16.65
N SER A 270 -10.64 -14.49 -17.20
CA SER A 270 -9.51 -15.38 -16.91
C SER A 270 -8.79 -14.90 -15.65
N LEU A 271 -9.41 -15.14 -14.50
CA LEU A 271 -8.99 -14.55 -13.23
C LEU A 271 -7.56 -14.97 -12.84
N ASP A 272 -6.74 -13.99 -12.47
CA ASP A 272 -5.30 -14.16 -12.17
C ASP A 272 -4.82 -13.26 -11.01
N HIS A 273 -5.70 -12.43 -10.45
CA HIS A 273 -5.35 -11.50 -9.38
C HIS A 273 -6.44 -11.32 -8.34
N GLY A 274 -6.09 -11.48 -7.06
CA GLY A 274 -6.97 -11.29 -5.91
C GLY A 274 -6.88 -9.84 -5.40
N VAL A 275 -8.01 -9.17 -5.26
CA VAL A 275 -8.10 -7.77 -4.81
C VAL A 275 -9.27 -7.60 -3.85
N LEU A 276 -9.40 -6.42 -3.23
CA LEU A 276 -10.42 -6.15 -2.23
C LEU A 276 -11.33 -5.02 -2.68
N ILE A 277 -12.63 -5.28 -2.82
CA ILE A 277 -13.61 -4.20 -2.96
C ILE A 277 -13.80 -3.54 -1.59
N VAL A 278 -13.53 -2.24 -1.52
CA VAL A 278 -13.64 -1.42 -0.31
C VAL A 278 -14.75 -0.37 -0.39
N GLY A 279 -15.52 -0.37 -1.48
CA GLY A 279 -16.60 0.57 -1.64
C GLY A 279 -17.17 0.61 -3.05
N TYR A 280 -18.14 1.50 -3.22
CA TYR A 280 -18.75 1.81 -4.51
C TYR A 280 -19.32 3.22 -4.49
N GLY A 281 -19.58 3.78 -5.67
CA GLY A 281 -20.24 5.06 -5.83
C GLY A 281 -20.41 5.43 -7.29
N THR A 282 -20.70 6.70 -7.55
CA THR A 282 -20.82 7.26 -8.89
C THR A 282 -19.75 8.31 -9.07
N ASP A 283 -18.97 8.20 -10.15
CA ASP A 283 -17.95 9.19 -10.48
C ASP A 283 -18.62 10.48 -10.95
N SER A 284 -18.39 11.57 -10.21
CA SER A 284 -19.05 12.86 -10.48
C SER A 284 -18.69 13.47 -11.82
N SER A 285 -17.53 13.13 -12.40
CA SER A 285 -17.06 13.69 -13.66
C SER A 285 -17.64 13.00 -14.90
N SER A 286 -17.79 11.68 -14.84
CA SER A 286 -18.24 10.84 -15.96
C SER A 286 -19.67 10.33 -15.80
N GLY A 287 -20.24 10.41 -14.59
CA GLY A 287 -21.54 9.82 -14.25
C GLY A 287 -21.54 8.29 -14.20
N LYS A 288 -20.37 7.64 -14.27
CA LYS A 288 -20.27 6.18 -14.24
C LYS A 288 -20.28 5.65 -12.81
N ASP A 289 -21.06 4.62 -12.57
CA ASP A 289 -20.99 3.85 -11.34
C ASP A 289 -19.73 3.00 -11.31
N TYR A 290 -19.11 2.90 -10.13
CA TYR A 290 -17.84 2.20 -9.94
C TYR A 290 -17.79 1.39 -8.65
N TRP A 291 -16.96 0.36 -8.67
CA TRP A 291 -16.37 -0.29 -7.51
C TRP A 291 -15.04 0.39 -7.16
N LYS A 292 -14.83 0.70 -5.88
CA LYS A 292 -13.52 1.14 -5.36
C LYS A 292 -12.79 -0.11 -4.89
N VAL A 293 -11.65 -0.40 -5.51
CA VAL A 293 -10.91 -1.64 -5.30
C VAL A 293 -9.51 -1.29 -4.78
N LYS A 294 -9.14 -1.88 -3.64
CA LYS A 294 -7.79 -1.81 -3.08
C LYS A 294 -6.92 -2.88 -3.72
N ASN A 295 -5.75 -2.47 -4.23
CA ASN A 295 -4.76 -3.36 -4.81
C ASN A 295 -3.60 -3.62 -3.83
N SER A 296 -2.70 -4.53 -4.20
CA SER A 296 -1.54 -4.99 -3.42
C SER A 296 -0.22 -4.70 -4.13
N TRP A 297 -0.15 -3.63 -4.92
CA TRP A 297 1.02 -3.21 -5.71
C TRP A 297 1.64 -1.90 -5.23
N GLY A 298 1.42 -1.55 -3.95
CA GLY A 298 1.92 -0.30 -3.39
C GLY A 298 1.11 0.94 -3.82
N ALA A 299 1.37 2.05 -3.12
CA ALA A 299 0.62 3.29 -3.30
C ALA A 299 1.00 4.08 -4.57
N THR A 300 2.11 3.73 -5.24
CA THR A 300 2.53 4.44 -6.46
C THR A 300 1.68 4.08 -7.68
N TRP A 301 1.06 2.90 -7.64
CA TRP A 301 0.18 2.40 -8.68
C TRP A 301 -1.24 2.97 -8.55
N GLY A 302 -1.87 3.30 -9.67
CA GLY A 302 -3.25 3.77 -9.70
C GLY A 302 -3.52 5.05 -8.89
N GLU A 303 -4.70 5.08 -8.27
CA GLU A 303 -5.16 6.17 -7.40
C GLU A 303 -4.72 5.86 -5.97
N GLU A 304 -3.44 6.10 -5.65
CA GLU A 304 -2.85 5.81 -4.33
C GLU A 304 -2.95 4.33 -3.92
N GLY A 305 -2.79 3.42 -4.89
CA GLY A 305 -2.92 1.98 -4.71
C GLY A 305 -4.33 1.43 -4.91
N TYR A 306 -5.28 2.29 -5.28
CA TYR A 306 -6.66 1.91 -5.60
C TYR A 306 -6.95 2.01 -7.10
N ILE A 307 -7.99 1.29 -7.52
CA ILE A 307 -8.58 1.42 -8.84
C ILE A 307 -10.10 1.55 -8.72
N ARG A 308 -10.69 2.35 -9.61
CA ARG A 308 -12.13 2.41 -9.78
C ARG A 308 -12.50 1.63 -11.03
N MET A 309 -13.31 0.58 -10.88
CA MET A 309 -13.74 -0.28 -11.98
C MET A 309 -15.22 -0.08 -12.23
N VAL A 310 -15.63 0.03 -13.49
CA VAL A 310 -17.05 0.24 -13.83
C VAL A 310 -17.94 -0.88 -13.28
N ARG A 311 -19.04 -0.49 -12.64
CA ARG A 311 -20.06 -1.41 -12.09
C ARG A 311 -21.10 -1.78 -13.15
N ASP A 312 -21.79 -2.90 -12.95
CA ASP A 312 -22.88 -3.42 -13.79
C ASP A 312 -22.41 -3.90 -15.19
N LYS A 313 -21.15 -4.32 -15.28
CA LYS A 313 -20.51 -4.90 -16.48
C LYS A 313 -19.70 -6.16 -16.21
N ASP A 314 -19.61 -6.58 -14.95
CA ASP A 314 -18.68 -7.61 -14.48
C ASP A 314 -17.25 -7.35 -15.00
N MET A 315 -16.80 -6.10 -14.85
CA MET A 315 -15.56 -5.62 -15.45
C MET A 315 -14.38 -6.49 -15.00
N CYS A 316 -13.71 -7.11 -15.98
CA CYS A 316 -12.61 -8.05 -15.76
C CYS A 316 -12.96 -9.24 -14.85
N GLY A 317 -14.23 -9.65 -14.82
CA GLY A 317 -14.71 -10.80 -14.04
C GLY A 317 -14.80 -10.57 -12.54
N LEU A 318 -14.88 -9.31 -12.09
CA LEU A 318 -14.88 -8.96 -10.65
C LEU A 318 -15.99 -9.62 -9.81
N ALA A 319 -17.09 -10.07 -10.42
CA ALA A 319 -18.19 -10.75 -9.73
C ALA A 319 -18.13 -12.27 -9.89
N GLN A 320 -17.07 -12.82 -10.48
CA GLN A 320 -16.97 -14.25 -10.78
C GLN A 320 -16.60 -15.10 -9.55
N GLN A 321 -15.80 -14.55 -8.63
CA GLN A 321 -15.34 -15.21 -7.40
C GLN A 321 -15.23 -14.19 -6.26
N ALA A 322 -16.39 -13.78 -5.74
CA ALA A 322 -16.46 -12.83 -4.65
C ALA A 322 -16.88 -13.53 -3.35
N SER A 323 -16.13 -13.30 -2.27
CA SER A 323 -16.40 -13.90 -0.96
C SER A 323 -15.93 -13.00 0.19
N TYR A 324 -16.47 -13.23 1.37
CA TYR A 324 -16.13 -12.43 2.56
C TYR A 324 -16.25 -13.25 3.86
N PRO A 325 -15.44 -12.93 4.89
CA PRO A 325 -15.48 -13.64 6.15
C PRO A 325 -16.68 -13.22 6.99
N THR A 326 -17.14 -14.15 7.84
CA THR A 326 -18.24 -13.92 8.78
C THR A 326 -17.80 -14.19 10.22
N GLY A 327 -18.42 -13.48 11.17
CA GLY A 327 -18.15 -13.67 12.59
C GLY A 327 -16.69 -13.38 12.97
N ALA A 328 -16.08 -12.38 12.32
CA ALA A 328 -14.76 -11.87 12.67
C ALA A 328 -14.76 -11.36 14.12
N LYS A 329 -13.82 -11.84 14.93
CA LYS A 329 -13.74 -11.52 16.37
C LYS A 329 -12.32 -11.73 16.88
N ALA A 330 -12.05 -11.19 18.06
CA ALA A 330 -10.80 -11.46 18.75
C ALA A 330 -10.73 -12.94 19.15
N VAL A 331 -9.54 -13.53 19.08
CA VAL A 331 -9.29 -14.87 19.63
C VAL A 331 -9.48 -14.79 21.16
N GLY A 332 -10.28 -15.70 21.71
CA GLY A 332 -10.71 -15.63 23.11
C GLY A 332 -9.73 -16.31 24.09
N PRO A 333 -9.66 -15.83 25.36
CA PRO A 333 -10.06 -14.51 25.78
C PRO A 333 -8.92 -13.52 25.46
N ALA A 334 -9.27 -12.32 25.02
CA ALA A 334 -8.40 -11.17 25.29
C ALA A 334 -8.01 -11.18 26.79
N PRO A 335 -6.88 -10.57 27.20
CA PRO A 335 -6.74 -10.23 28.62
C PRO A 335 -8.04 -9.56 29.10
N SER A 336 -8.47 -9.83 30.34
CA SER A 336 -9.57 -9.12 31.01
C SER A 336 -9.55 -7.63 30.64
N PRO A 337 -10.66 -6.87 30.72
CA PRO A 337 -10.48 -5.43 30.89
C PRO A 337 -9.48 -5.29 32.03
N SER A 338 -8.28 -4.78 31.75
CA SER A 338 -7.36 -4.49 32.85
C SER A 338 -8.19 -3.71 33.85
N PRO A 339 -8.08 -4.00 35.16
CA PRO A 339 -8.58 -3.05 36.15
C PRO A 339 -8.09 -1.69 35.69
N THR A 340 -8.96 -0.69 35.72
CA THR A 340 -8.62 0.71 35.43
C THR A 340 -7.16 0.91 35.81
N PRO A 341 -6.27 1.24 34.86
CA PRO A 341 -4.86 1.31 35.19
C PRO A 341 -4.74 2.12 36.47
N PRO A 342 -4.04 1.64 37.52
CA PRO A 342 -3.41 2.63 38.38
C PRO A 342 -2.66 3.54 37.41
N SER A 343 -2.89 4.84 37.56
CA SER A 343 -2.27 5.93 36.79
C SER A 343 -0.95 5.47 36.15
N PRO A 344 -0.77 5.64 34.82
CA PRO A 344 0.33 5.03 34.09
C PRO A 344 1.62 5.16 34.91
N SER A 345 2.23 4.01 35.23
CA SER A 345 3.65 4.03 35.49
C SER A 345 4.32 4.44 34.17
N PRO A 346 5.33 5.32 34.21
CA PRO A 346 5.75 6.11 33.05
C PRO A 346 6.15 5.21 31.88
N PRO A 347 5.95 5.65 30.61
CA PRO A 347 6.54 4.96 29.48
C PRO A 347 8.03 4.77 29.72
N ALA A 348 8.58 3.64 29.29
CA ALA A 348 10.02 3.47 29.24
C ALA A 348 10.59 4.66 28.46
N SER A 349 11.42 5.43 29.15
CA SER A 349 12.02 6.67 28.64
C SER A 349 12.86 6.35 27.40
N THR A 350 12.44 6.86 26.24
CA THR A 350 13.20 6.86 24.99
C THR A 350 13.93 8.17 24.84
N HIS A 351 14.99 8.20 24.03
CA HIS A 351 15.65 9.44 23.66
C HIS A 351 14.72 10.38 22.89
N TYR A 352 15.07 11.66 22.81
CA TYR A 352 14.35 12.70 22.05
C TYR A 352 12.94 13.00 22.55
N SER A 353 12.68 12.70 23.82
CA SER A 353 11.40 12.98 24.46
C SER A 353 11.26 14.46 24.81
N ASP A 354 10.06 14.83 25.23
CA ASP A 354 9.70 16.15 25.73
C ASP A 354 10.38 16.45 27.09
N PRO A 355 11.17 17.53 27.21
CA PRO A 355 11.80 17.94 28.47
C PRO A 355 10.83 18.21 29.62
N SER A 356 9.57 18.53 29.33
CA SER A 356 8.53 18.70 30.37
C SER A 356 8.31 17.41 31.18
N GLY A 357 8.58 16.24 30.57
CA GLY A 357 8.60 14.93 31.20
C GLY A 357 9.93 14.54 31.85
N GLY A 358 10.98 15.34 31.66
CA GLY A 358 12.36 15.09 32.08
C GLY A 358 13.16 14.25 31.08
N CYS A 359 14.41 14.65 30.83
CA CYS A 359 15.31 13.95 29.92
C CYS A 359 15.99 12.72 30.56
N LEU A 360 16.44 11.79 29.72
CA LEU A 360 17.26 10.67 30.15
C LEU A 360 18.60 11.11 30.76
N SER A 361 19.25 10.23 31.52
CA SER A 361 20.51 10.55 32.22
C SER A 361 21.68 10.90 31.31
N ASP A 362 21.64 10.47 30.05
CA ASP A 362 22.64 10.74 29.01
C ASP A 362 22.18 11.81 28.00
N GLU A 363 21.03 12.44 28.26
CA GLU A 363 20.47 13.54 27.49
C GLU A 363 20.63 14.88 28.20
N ALA A 364 20.63 15.95 27.41
CA ALA A 364 20.48 17.31 27.87
C ALA A 364 19.22 17.92 27.25
N GLU A 365 18.53 18.77 28.01
CA GLU A 365 17.51 19.65 27.48
C GLU A 365 18.18 20.72 26.61
N ILE A 366 17.74 20.82 25.35
CA ILE A 366 18.32 21.72 24.37
C ILE A 366 17.25 22.70 23.86
N THR A 367 17.55 23.99 24.00
CA THR A 367 16.87 25.07 23.29
C THR A 367 17.79 25.62 22.20
N ILE A 368 17.27 25.82 20.99
CA ILE A 368 18.07 26.40 19.90
C ILE A 368 17.71 27.87 19.73
N GLN A 369 18.73 28.75 19.72
CA GLN A 369 18.52 30.18 19.56
C GLN A 369 17.81 30.50 18.24
N GLY A 370 16.61 31.07 18.33
CA GLY A 370 15.80 31.47 17.16
C GLY A 370 14.85 30.39 16.65
N VAL A 371 14.77 29.23 17.30
CA VAL A 371 13.77 28.19 17.05
C VAL A 371 12.85 28.08 18.26
N SER A 372 11.55 27.92 18.05
CA SER A 372 10.60 27.72 19.15
C SER A 372 10.63 26.27 19.66
N GLY A 373 10.48 26.12 20.97
CA GLY A 373 10.42 24.84 21.63
C GLY A 373 11.78 24.32 22.11
N ASP A 374 11.72 23.19 22.80
CA ASP A 374 12.83 22.45 23.34
C ASP A 374 12.71 20.95 23.03
N PHE A 375 13.74 20.18 23.35
CA PHE A 375 13.75 18.72 23.23
C PHE A 375 14.91 18.14 24.05
N CYS A 376 14.75 16.88 24.46
CA CYS A 376 15.84 16.11 25.05
C CYS A 376 16.80 15.62 23.94
N SER A 377 18.10 15.69 24.20
CA SER A 377 19.10 15.33 23.20
C SER A 377 20.29 14.61 23.82
N PRO A 378 20.64 13.40 23.34
CA PRO A 378 21.87 12.74 23.72
C PRO A 378 23.08 13.41 23.07
N LYS A 379 24.26 13.21 23.67
CA LYS A 379 25.54 13.60 23.04
C LYS A 379 25.88 12.64 21.90
N CYS A 380 26.50 13.17 20.84
CA CYS A 380 27.02 12.31 19.79
C CYS A 380 28.19 11.46 20.31
N THR A 381 28.18 10.17 20.01
CA THR A 381 29.18 9.23 20.51
C THR A 381 30.04 8.62 19.39
N GLY A 382 31.24 8.16 19.73
CA GLY A 382 32.14 7.44 18.83
C GLY A 382 32.85 8.28 17.75
N LEU A 383 33.73 7.63 16.99
CA LEU A 383 34.48 8.25 15.88
C LEU A 383 33.56 8.71 14.74
N PHE A 384 32.41 8.06 14.57
CA PHE A 384 31.45 8.33 13.49
C PHE A 384 30.28 9.23 13.92
N GLN A 385 30.30 9.78 15.14
CA GLN A 385 29.28 10.71 15.63
C GLN A 385 27.85 10.12 15.54
N THR A 386 27.67 8.96 16.15
CA THR A 386 26.41 8.19 16.12
C THR A 386 25.42 8.69 17.17
N CYS A 387 24.14 8.53 16.86
CA CYS A 387 23.01 8.90 17.70
C CYS A 387 22.16 7.67 18.03
N PRO A 388 21.58 7.57 19.25
CA PRO A 388 20.62 6.54 19.59
C PRO A 388 19.44 6.52 18.61
N SER A 389 18.98 5.32 18.26
CA SER A 389 17.90 5.11 17.28
C SER A 389 16.53 4.88 17.92
N ASP A 390 16.46 4.77 19.24
CA ASP A 390 15.23 4.65 20.00
C ASP A 390 14.57 6.03 20.11
N VAL A 391 13.52 6.21 19.32
CA VAL A 391 12.75 7.47 19.24
C VAL A 391 11.37 7.30 19.88
N PRO A 392 10.69 8.39 20.27
CA PRO A 392 9.34 8.33 20.83
C PRO A 392 8.34 7.69 19.86
N SER A 393 7.25 7.14 20.40
CA SER A 393 6.24 6.46 19.59
C SER A 393 5.62 7.38 18.54
N GLY A 394 5.53 6.89 17.30
CA GLY A 394 4.96 7.65 16.17
C GLY A 394 5.94 8.61 15.50
N VAL A 395 7.18 8.71 15.97
CA VAL A 395 8.23 9.50 15.31
C VAL A 395 8.78 8.72 14.12
N THR A 396 8.83 9.38 12.95
CA THR A 396 9.49 8.86 11.74
C THR A 396 10.67 9.73 11.30
N ALA A 397 10.91 10.85 11.98
CA ALA A 397 12.10 11.69 11.79
C ALA A 397 13.37 10.91 12.19
N MET A 398 14.47 11.16 11.48
CA MET A 398 15.71 10.40 11.67
C MET A 398 16.66 11.10 12.64
N PRO A 399 17.21 10.40 13.64
CA PRO A 399 18.20 10.99 14.54
C PRO A 399 19.53 11.21 13.81
N GLN A 400 20.07 12.42 13.90
CA GLN A 400 21.37 12.79 13.33
C GLN A 400 22.17 13.66 14.28
N CYS A 401 23.50 13.52 14.25
CA CYS A 401 24.41 14.38 14.99
C CYS A 401 24.53 15.74 14.29
N ALA A 402 23.56 16.62 14.52
CA ALA A 402 23.39 17.85 13.76
C ALA A 402 23.66 19.13 14.57
N LEU A 403 23.75 19.04 15.89
CA LEU A 403 23.87 20.20 16.77
C LEU A 403 25.27 20.30 17.36
N GLN A 404 25.73 21.54 17.57
CA GLN A 404 26.99 21.82 18.25
C GLN A 404 26.84 23.02 19.17
N ASP A 405 27.19 22.84 20.45
CA ASP A 405 27.26 23.92 21.42
C ASP A 405 28.50 24.77 21.14
N ALA A 406 28.28 26.06 20.87
CA ALA A 406 29.33 27.03 20.53
C ALA A 406 30.31 27.29 21.69
N SER A 407 29.91 27.03 22.94
CA SER A 407 30.72 27.32 24.12
C SER A 407 31.64 26.14 24.51
N SER A 408 31.11 24.91 24.53
CA SER A 408 31.87 23.71 24.89
C SER A 408 32.43 22.93 23.69
N GLY A 409 31.94 23.20 22.47
CA GLY A 409 32.25 22.43 21.26
C GLY A 409 31.59 21.05 21.20
N SER A 410 30.82 20.68 22.22
CA SER A 410 30.12 19.38 22.30
C SER A 410 29.06 19.25 21.20
N LYS A 411 28.94 18.05 20.63
CA LYS A 411 27.93 17.75 19.61
C LYS A 411 26.77 16.94 20.18
N TYR A 412 25.59 17.22 19.67
CA TYR A 412 24.31 16.71 20.16
C TYR A 412 23.45 16.20 19.00
N CYS A 413 22.62 15.21 19.32
CA CYS A 413 21.74 14.54 18.37
C CYS A 413 20.37 15.24 18.27
N ALA A 414 19.81 15.30 17.06
CA ALA A 414 18.49 15.87 16.85
C ALA A 414 17.69 15.00 15.88
N LEU A 415 16.37 15.02 16.03
CA LEU A 415 15.46 14.40 15.06
C LEU A 415 15.30 15.34 13.87
N ILE A 416 15.79 14.91 12.71
CA ILE A 416 15.71 15.67 11.47
C ILE A 416 14.42 15.30 10.73
N CYS A 417 13.50 16.24 10.71
CA CYS A 417 12.27 16.19 9.93
C CYS A 417 12.49 16.96 8.63
N SER A 418 12.09 16.41 7.48
CA SER A 418 12.24 17.07 6.17
C SER A 418 13.65 17.62 5.87
N PRO A 419 14.58 16.82 5.31
CA PRO A 419 15.99 17.22 5.08
C PRO A 419 16.20 18.24 3.94
N THR A 420 15.15 18.95 3.51
CA THR A 420 15.19 19.94 2.44
C THR A 420 15.36 21.35 2.98
N ALA A 421 16.07 22.21 2.21
CA ALA A 421 16.33 23.61 2.55
C ALA A 421 15.06 24.40 2.92
N ASP A 422 13.94 24.06 2.27
CA ASP A 422 12.61 24.58 2.60
C ASP A 422 11.67 23.41 2.93
N ILE A 423 10.87 23.57 3.98
CA ILE A 423 9.76 22.68 4.29
C ILE A 423 8.64 22.96 3.29
N LYS A 424 8.49 22.11 2.28
CA LYS A 424 7.49 22.29 1.21
C LYS A 424 6.05 22.03 1.67
N ASP A 425 5.89 21.20 2.69
CA ASP A 425 4.61 20.90 3.34
C ASP A 425 4.83 20.77 4.85
N GLN A 426 4.41 21.80 5.60
CA GLN A 426 4.59 21.87 7.05
C GLN A 426 3.84 20.75 7.77
N ARG A 427 2.64 20.38 7.30
CA ARG A 427 1.82 19.35 7.95
C ARG A 427 2.45 17.97 7.80
N ALA A 428 2.99 17.68 6.61
CA ALA A 428 3.70 16.43 6.37
C ALA A 428 5.01 16.36 7.17
N ALA A 429 5.71 17.49 7.36
CA ALA A 429 6.91 17.57 8.17
C ALA A 429 6.62 17.41 9.67
N ASP A 430 5.57 18.04 10.19
CA ASP A 430 5.14 17.91 11.58
C ASP A 430 4.75 16.46 11.91
N ALA A 431 4.11 15.76 10.97
CA ALA A 431 3.73 14.36 11.16
C ALA A 431 4.93 13.42 11.38
N GLN A 432 6.16 13.82 11.00
CA GLN A 432 7.38 13.04 11.24
C GLN A 432 7.87 13.13 12.69
N CYS A 433 7.47 14.16 13.42
CA CYS A 433 7.94 14.47 14.76
C CYS A 433 7.17 13.80 15.89
N GLY A 434 6.09 13.07 15.57
CA GLY A 434 5.26 12.38 16.56
C GLY A 434 4.22 13.29 17.20
N THR A 435 3.71 12.89 18.36
CA THR A 435 2.64 13.63 19.06
C THR A 435 3.22 14.76 19.90
N ASN A 436 2.61 15.95 19.87
CA ASN A 436 3.02 17.17 20.60
C ASN A 436 4.35 17.82 20.18
N ALA A 437 5.03 17.29 19.16
CA ALA A 437 6.17 17.95 18.55
C ALA A 437 5.83 18.47 17.15
N SER A 438 6.54 19.50 16.69
CA SER A 438 6.42 20.03 15.34
C SER A 438 7.79 20.25 14.69
N CYS A 439 7.80 20.27 13.36
CA CYS A 439 9.04 20.37 12.59
C CYS A 439 9.43 21.84 12.37
N LYS A 440 10.53 22.29 12.98
CA LYS A 440 10.99 23.68 12.87
C LYS A 440 12.12 23.85 11.86
N PRO A 441 12.01 24.80 10.93
CA PRO A 441 13.09 25.09 10.00
C PRO A 441 14.25 25.79 10.71
N ILE A 442 15.47 25.31 10.48
CA ILE A 442 16.72 25.91 10.93
C ILE A 442 17.80 25.74 9.87
N GLN A 443 18.33 26.86 9.36
CA GLN A 443 19.48 26.88 8.45
C GLN A 443 19.40 25.89 7.26
N GLY A 444 18.19 25.65 6.73
CA GLY A 444 17.98 24.74 5.60
C GLY A 444 17.74 23.27 5.96
N LEU A 445 17.42 22.96 7.21
CA LEU A 445 16.98 21.65 7.69
C LEU A 445 15.75 21.82 8.58
N GLY A 446 14.93 20.78 8.74
CA GLY A 446 13.90 20.75 9.79
C GLY A 446 14.36 19.94 11.01
N ILE A 447 14.03 20.43 12.21
CA ILE A 447 14.29 19.75 13.49
C ILE A 447 12.98 19.65 14.29
N CYS A 448 12.70 18.48 14.85
CA CYS A 448 11.55 18.30 15.73
C CYS A 448 11.78 18.97 17.10
N THR A 449 10.84 19.81 17.52
CA THR A 449 10.83 20.43 18.86
C THR A 449 9.44 20.33 19.48
N TYR A 450 9.36 20.36 20.81
CA TYR A 450 8.11 20.44 21.58
C TYR A 450 7.83 21.91 21.92
N ASP A 451 6.62 22.40 21.61
CA ASP A 451 6.26 23.83 21.68
C ASP A 451 5.49 24.21 22.97
N ASP A 452 5.72 23.50 24.06
CA ASP A 452 4.96 23.60 25.32
C ASP A 452 4.67 25.01 25.86
#